data_AF-A0A645G9Y1-F1
#
_entry.id   AF-A0A645G9Y1-F1
#
_cell.length_a   1.000
_cell.length_b   1.000
_cell.length_c   1.000
_cell.angle_alpha   90.00
_cell.angle_beta   90.00
_cell.angle_gamma   90.00
#
_symmetry.space_group_name_H-M   'P 1'
#
loop_
_entity.id
_entity.type
_entity.pdbx_description
1 polymer ?
#
loop_
_entity_poly.entity_id
_entity_poly.type
_entity_poly.pdbx_seq_one_letter_code
_entity_poly.pdbx_strand_id
1 'polypeptide(L)'
;MTNVVCERQQIRVLAEHISQVLTELEQIGGIRSDREAGRARPWDSDPLDVPLDEDFRAGTMAITWVPETSSLKVELFAQGVYRKMAHPGALGEDDKVLQVVITLDQARDFIVRTGKLLGSHNPSCPFCGQPIWPNGHLCPRCNGYRKQLIDFA
;
A
#
# COMPACT_ATOMS: atom_id res chain seq x y z
N MET A 1 -9.17 0.57 -18.28
CA MET A 1 -8.88 0.14 -16.89
C MET A 1 -7.64 -0.74 -16.98
N THR A 2 -6.65 -0.53 -16.11
CA THR A 2 -5.41 -1.30 -16.11
C THR A 2 -5.26 -1.97 -14.76
N ASN A 3 -5.06 -3.28 -14.76
CA ASN A 3 -4.95 -4.11 -13.58
C ASN A 3 -3.49 -4.53 -13.38
N VAL A 4 -2.90 -4.06 -12.29
CA VAL A 4 -1.51 -4.36 -11.94
C VAL A 4 -1.48 -5.30 -10.76
N VAL A 5 -0.78 -6.41 -10.91
CA VAL A 5 -0.58 -7.37 -9.82
C VAL A 5 0.60 -6.92 -8.98
N CYS A 6 0.34 -6.70 -7.69
CA CYS A 6 1.32 -6.23 -6.72
C CYS A 6 1.47 -7.25 -5.60
N GLU A 7 2.71 -7.44 -5.13
CA GLU A 7 2.96 -8.22 -3.93
C GLU A 7 2.54 -7.45 -2.68
N ARG A 8 2.16 -8.21 -1.66
CA ARG A 8 1.75 -7.67 -0.35
C ARG A 8 2.81 -6.75 0.27
N GLN A 9 4.09 -7.14 0.16
CA GLN A 9 5.19 -6.35 0.71
C GLN A 9 5.42 -5.06 -0.09
N GLN A 10 5.24 -5.07 -1.41
CA GLN A 10 5.35 -3.86 -2.23
C GLN A 10 4.31 -2.82 -1.83
N ILE A 11 3.06 -3.23 -1.67
CA ILE A 11 1.97 -2.33 -1.25
C ILE A 11 2.20 -1.77 0.16
N ARG A 12 2.73 -2.59 1.08
CA ARG A 12 3.12 -2.12 2.42
C ARG A 12 4.16 -1.01 2.35
N VAL A 13 5.27 -1.27 1.67
CA VAL A 13 6.40 -0.32 1.55
C VAL A 13 5.95 0.95 0.84
N LEU A 14 5.08 0.84 -0.16
CA LEU A 14 4.52 1.99 -0.86
C LEU A 14 3.72 2.89 0.10
N ALA A 15 2.83 2.31 0.91
CA ALA A 15 2.04 3.07 1.88
C ALA A 15 2.92 3.73 2.97
N GLU A 16 3.91 3.01 3.49
CA GLU A 16 4.88 3.54 4.46
C GLU A 16 5.65 4.73 3.87
N HIS A 17 6.15 4.60 2.64
CA HIS A 17 6.91 5.65 1.98
C HIS A 17 6.05 6.89 1.67
N ILE A 18 4.81 6.70 1.18
CA ILE A 18 3.86 7.82 1.00
C ILE A 18 3.62 8.53 2.34
N SER A 19 3.40 7.79 3.42
CA SER A 19 3.18 8.37 4.76
C SER A 19 4.38 9.20 5.23
N GLN A 20 5.60 8.72 4.97
CA GLN A 20 6.82 9.44 5.30
C GLN A 20 6.93 10.74 4.48
N VAL A 21 6.74 10.67 3.16
CA VAL A 21 6.80 11.84 2.27
C VAL A 21 5.79 12.90 2.70
N LEU A 22 4.55 12.52 3.02
CA LEU A 22 3.54 13.46 3.50
C LEU A 22 3.95 14.11 4.82
N THR A 23 4.54 13.35 5.74
CA THR A 23 5.01 13.87 7.03
C THR A 23 6.13 14.88 6.84
N GLU A 24 7.09 14.58 5.96
CA GLU A 24 8.19 15.49 5.63
C GLU A 24 7.68 16.78 4.96
N LEU A 25 6.73 16.65 4.02
CA LEU A 25 6.10 17.80 3.36
C LEU A 25 5.33 18.69 4.34
N GLU A 26 4.64 18.11 5.33
CA GLU A 26 3.98 18.87 6.41
C GLU A 26 5.00 19.62 7.27
N GLN A 27 6.12 18.98 7.64
CA GLN A 27 7.16 19.59 8.48
C GLN A 27 7.84 20.80 7.82
N ILE A 28 8.07 20.75 6.51
CA ILE A 28 8.69 21.86 5.77
C ILE A 28 7.66 22.93 5.34
N GLY A 29 6.39 22.78 5.70
CA GLY A 29 5.30 23.69 5.33
C GLY A 29 4.90 23.60 3.85
N GLY A 30 5.27 22.53 3.16
CA GLY A 30 4.92 22.29 1.76
C GLY A 30 3.45 21.92 1.55
N ILE A 31 2.80 21.38 2.58
CA ILE A 31 1.36 21.05 2.58
C ILE A 31 0.74 21.37 3.95
N ARG A 32 -0.59 21.57 3.98
CA ARG A 32 -1.34 21.73 5.23
C ARG A 32 -1.51 20.41 5.96
N SER A 33 -1.42 20.45 7.30
CA SER A 33 -1.57 19.24 8.10
C SER A 33 -2.97 18.65 8.02
N ASP A 34 -3.06 17.33 8.17
CA ASP A 34 -4.34 16.61 8.16
C ASP A 34 -5.28 17.07 9.30
N ARG A 35 -4.71 17.42 10.47
CA ARG A 35 -5.48 17.91 11.63
C ARG A 35 -6.13 19.28 11.36
N GLU A 36 -5.42 20.16 10.66
CA GLU A 36 -5.95 21.48 10.26
C GLU A 36 -6.96 21.37 9.11
N ALA A 37 -6.92 20.27 8.36
CA ALA A 37 -7.88 20.00 7.29
C ALA A 37 -9.25 19.52 7.81
N GLY A 38 -9.40 19.22 9.11
CA GLY A 38 -10.69 18.88 9.72
C GLY A 38 -11.35 17.64 9.10
N ARG A 39 -10.57 16.69 8.60
CA ARG A 39 -11.03 15.69 7.65
C ARG A 39 -11.68 14.48 8.33
N ALA A 40 -12.85 14.08 7.83
CA ALA A 40 -13.50 12.82 8.19
C ALA A 40 -12.70 11.63 7.62
N ARG A 41 -12.71 10.50 8.34
CA ARG A 41 -11.96 9.28 7.99
C ARG A 41 -12.17 8.85 6.52
N PRO A 42 -11.14 8.28 5.87
CA PRO A 42 -11.21 7.75 4.50
C PRO A 42 -12.41 6.83 4.28
N TRP A 43 -13.16 7.09 3.19
CA TRP A 43 -14.39 6.39 2.85
C TRP A 43 -14.25 5.31 1.78
N ASP A 44 -13.11 5.24 1.10
CA ASP A 44 -12.88 4.19 0.09
C ASP A 44 -12.67 2.83 0.77
N SER A 45 -13.77 2.09 0.87
CA SER A 45 -13.83 0.72 1.38
C SER A 45 -14.51 -0.24 0.41
N ASP A 46 -14.81 0.24 -0.80
CA ASP A 46 -15.47 -0.55 -1.82
C ASP A 46 -14.51 -1.64 -2.33
N PRO A 47 -15.04 -2.78 -2.83
CA PRO A 47 -14.21 -3.80 -3.47
C PRO A 47 -13.56 -3.25 -4.74
N LEU A 48 -12.55 -3.98 -5.27
CA LEU A 48 -12.04 -3.69 -6.60
C LEU A 48 -13.11 -4.03 -7.65
N ASP A 49 -13.17 -3.24 -8.71
CA ASP A 49 -14.05 -3.49 -9.85
C ASP A 49 -13.68 -4.78 -10.57
N VAL A 50 -14.69 -5.52 -11.05
CA VAL A 50 -14.52 -6.75 -11.82
C VAL A 50 -14.81 -6.48 -13.31
N PRO A 51 -14.11 -7.12 -14.26
CA PRO A 51 -13.15 -8.23 -14.12
C PRO A 51 -11.70 -7.80 -13.82
N LEU A 52 -10.98 -8.66 -13.09
CA LEU A 52 -9.58 -8.47 -12.69
C LEU A 52 -8.62 -9.27 -13.58
N ASP A 53 -8.59 -8.96 -14.88
CA ASP A 53 -7.63 -9.57 -15.81
C ASP A 53 -6.25 -8.91 -15.65
N GLU A 54 -5.19 -9.69 -15.42
CA GLU A 54 -3.83 -9.18 -15.20
C GLU A 54 -3.22 -8.56 -16.47
N ASP A 55 -2.85 -7.27 -16.43
CA ASP A 55 -2.11 -6.61 -17.51
C ASP A 55 -0.60 -6.81 -17.40
N PHE A 56 -0.07 -6.73 -16.17
CA PHE A 56 1.33 -7.01 -15.82
C PHE A 56 1.53 -7.08 -14.30
N ARG A 57 2.71 -7.58 -13.90
CA ARG A 57 3.16 -7.63 -12.50
C ARG A 57 4.11 -6.48 -12.19
N ALA A 58 3.84 -5.76 -11.11
CA ALA A 58 4.69 -4.68 -10.64
C ALA A 58 6.05 -5.21 -10.16
N GLY A 59 7.12 -4.57 -10.62
CA GLY A 59 8.49 -4.77 -10.13
C GLY A 59 8.89 -3.63 -9.21
N THR A 60 9.51 -2.60 -9.78
CA THR A 60 9.90 -1.39 -9.05
C THR A 60 8.73 -0.42 -8.98
N MET A 61 8.59 0.28 -7.87
CA MET A 61 7.66 1.39 -7.70
C MET A 61 8.44 2.65 -7.36
N ALA A 62 8.07 3.79 -7.96
CA ALA A 62 8.64 5.09 -7.68
C ALA A 62 7.55 6.07 -7.25
N ILE A 63 7.91 7.02 -6.39
CA ILE A 63 7.04 8.11 -5.95
C ILE A 63 7.77 9.42 -6.23
N THR A 64 7.03 10.43 -6.68
CA THR A 64 7.56 11.77 -6.93
C THR A 64 6.54 12.81 -6.48
N TRP A 65 7.00 13.80 -5.71
CA TRP A 65 6.20 14.97 -5.35
C TRP A 65 6.11 15.95 -6.52
N VAL A 66 4.90 16.43 -6.81
CA VAL A 66 4.62 17.43 -7.85
C VAL A 66 4.13 18.71 -7.17
N PRO A 67 5.03 19.68 -6.90
CA PRO A 67 4.68 20.88 -6.13
C PRO A 67 3.65 21.76 -6.84
N GLU A 68 3.66 21.80 -8.17
CA GLU A 68 2.77 22.65 -8.98
C GLU A 68 1.29 22.34 -8.77
N THR A 69 0.98 21.07 -8.51
CA THR A 69 -0.39 20.58 -8.33
C THR A 69 -0.65 20.04 -6.93
N SER A 70 0.33 20.18 -6.03
CA SER A 70 0.30 19.59 -4.70
C SER A 70 -0.14 18.12 -4.70
N SER A 71 0.46 17.31 -5.58
CA SER A 71 0.05 15.92 -5.83
C SER A 71 1.25 14.98 -5.84
N LEU A 72 1.00 13.69 -5.66
CA LEU A 72 2.03 12.65 -5.74
C LEU A 72 1.86 11.90 -7.06
N LYS A 73 2.95 11.76 -7.82
CA LYS A 73 3.04 10.85 -8.95
C LYS A 73 3.60 9.51 -8.47
N VAL A 74 2.86 8.44 -8.71
CA VAL A 74 3.24 7.06 -8.41
C VAL A 74 3.45 6.32 -9.72
N GLU A 75 4.59 5.67 -9.86
CA GLU A 75 4.97 4.94 -11.07
C GLU A 75 5.20 3.47 -10.72
N LEU A 76 4.51 2.57 -11.42
CA LEU A 76 4.65 1.12 -11.28
C LEU A 76 5.24 0.58 -12.56
N PHE A 77 6.49 0.13 -12.47
CA PHE A 77 7.20 -0.48 -13.60
C PHE A 77 6.93 -1.98 -13.62
N ALA A 78 6.68 -2.55 -14.80
CA ALA A 78 6.63 -4.00 -14.90
C ALA A 78 7.97 -4.64 -14.48
N GLN A 79 7.94 -5.90 -14.08
CA GLN A 79 9.12 -6.60 -13.57
C GLN A 79 10.31 -6.51 -14.54
N GLY A 80 11.45 -6.02 -14.05
CA GLY A 80 12.67 -5.85 -14.85
C GLY A 80 12.73 -4.57 -15.70
N VAL A 81 11.61 -3.87 -15.95
CA VAL A 81 11.57 -2.67 -16.80
C VAL A 81 12.39 -1.52 -16.23
N TYR A 82 12.28 -1.26 -14.93
CA TYR A 82 13.01 -0.16 -14.29
C TYR A 82 14.52 -0.26 -14.49
N ARG A 83 15.09 -1.47 -14.47
CA ARG A 83 16.53 -1.68 -14.71
C ARG A 83 16.92 -1.32 -16.14
N LYS A 84 16.05 -1.60 -17.12
CA LYS A 84 16.29 -1.28 -18.53
C LYS A 84 16.31 0.23 -18.79
N MET A 85 15.58 1.02 -18.00
CA MET A 85 15.56 2.48 -18.13
C MET A 85 16.91 3.15 -17.92
N ALA A 86 17.85 2.49 -17.23
CA ALA A 86 19.22 2.98 -17.10
C ALA A 86 20.00 2.96 -18.44
N HIS A 87 19.47 2.28 -19.47
CA HIS A 87 20.09 2.13 -20.78
C HIS A 87 19.19 2.72 -21.87
N PRO A 88 19.57 3.86 -22.47
CA PRO A 88 18.82 4.46 -23.57
C PRO A 88 18.59 3.46 -24.71
N GLY A 89 17.34 3.29 -25.15
CA GLY A 89 16.98 2.37 -26.24
C GLY A 89 16.82 0.90 -25.86
N ALA A 90 16.96 0.54 -24.58
CA ALA A 90 16.76 -0.84 -24.12
C ALA A 90 15.30 -1.22 -23.81
N LEU A 91 14.38 -0.24 -23.86
CA LEU A 91 12.95 -0.47 -23.68
C LEU A 91 12.35 -1.04 -24.96
N GLY A 92 11.66 -2.17 -24.85
CA GLY A 92 10.88 -2.78 -25.91
C GLY A 92 9.40 -2.36 -25.87
N GLU A 93 8.64 -2.75 -26.89
CA GLU A 93 7.19 -2.48 -26.98
C GLU A 93 6.38 -3.13 -25.85
N ASP A 94 6.88 -4.25 -25.30
CA ASP A 94 6.24 -4.97 -24.19
C ASP A 94 6.54 -4.39 -22.79
N ASP A 95 7.45 -3.41 -22.69
CA ASP A 95 7.84 -2.83 -21.40
C ASP A 95 6.76 -1.85 -20.89
N LYS A 96 5.91 -2.32 -19.97
CA LYS A 96 4.79 -1.55 -19.42
C LYS A 96 5.17 -0.73 -18.19
N VAL A 97 4.60 0.48 -18.09
CA VAL A 97 4.67 1.36 -16.91
C VAL A 97 3.30 1.98 -16.68
N LEU A 98 2.79 1.87 -15.46
CA LEU A 98 1.60 2.61 -15.03
C LEU A 98 2.04 3.85 -14.27
N GLN A 99 1.55 5.02 -14.69
CA GLN A 99 1.74 6.29 -14.00
C GLN A 99 0.40 6.79 -13.49
N VAL A 100 0.32 7.06 -12.20
CA VAL A 100 -0.89 7.59 -11.56
C VAL A 100 -0.51 8.85 -10.79
N VAL A 101 -1.26 9.92 -10.99
CA VAL A 101 -1.14 11.12 -10.16
C VAL A 101 -2.30 11.09 -9.18
N ILE A 102 -1.98 11.15 -7.88
CA ILE A 102 -2.93 11.11 -6.79
C ILE A 102 -2.85 12.41 -5.99
N THR A 103 -4.00 12.91 -5.55
CA THR A 103 -4.06 14.04 -4.62
C THR A 103 -3.55 13.62 -3.24
N LEU A 104 -3.23 14.59 -2.38
CA LEU A 104 -2.87 14.33 -0.97
C LEU A 104 -3.93 13.52 -0.24
N ASP A 105 -5.19 13.71 -0.64
CA ASP A 105 -6.34 13.06 0.00
C ASP A 105 -6.42 11.60 -0.39
N GLN A 106 -6.27 11.32 -1.69
CA GLN A 106 -6.18 9.96 -2.20
C GLN A 106 -4.97 9.22 -1.61
N ALA A 107 -3.86 9.92 -1.40
CA ALA A 107 -2.67 9.36 -0.75
C ALA A 107 -2.94 8.96 0.71
N ARG A 108 -3.61 9.83 1.49
CA ARG A 108 -4.03 9.52 2.87
C ARG A 108 -5.03 8.36 2.91
N ASP A 109 -5.99 8.35 2.00
CA ASP A 109 -6.96 7.26 1.87
C ASP A 109 -6.27 5.94 1.53
N PHE A 110 -5.31 5.96 0.61
CA PHE A 110 -4.51 4.80 0.22
C PHE A 110 -3.74 4.20 1.42
N ILE A 111 -3.12 5.04 2.26
CA ILE A 111 -2.41 4.59 3.46
C ILE A 111 -3.36 3.84 4.41
N VAL A 112 -4.51 4.43 4.71
CA VAL A 112 -5.49 3.84 5.64
C VAL A 112 -6.10 2.56 5.08
N ARG A 113 -6.47 2.55 3.79
CA ARG A 113 -7.02 1.36 3.10
C ARG A 113 -6.00 0.24 3.05
N THR A 114 -4.73 0.56 2.76
CA THR A 114 -3.62 -0.40 2.76
C THR A 114 -3.42 -1.00 4.15
N GLY A 115 -3.47 -0.18 5.21
CA GLY A 115 -3.39 -0.68 6.59
C GLY A 115 -4.48 -1.70 6.92
N LYS A 116 -5.72 -1.45 6.50
CA LYS A 116 -6.85 -2.41 6.68
C LYS A 116 -6.67 -3.67 5.83
N LEU A 117 -6.29 -3.52 4.56
CA LEU A 117 -6.06 -4.62 3.64
C LEU A 117 -4.96 -5.57 4.15
N LEU A 118 -3.86 -4.99 4.64
CA LEU A 118 -2.75 -5.73 5.21
C LEU A 118 -3.10 -6.29 6.60
N GLY A 119 -3.78 -5.55 7.46
CA GLY A 119 -4.22 -6.02 8.77
C GLY A 119 -5.18 -7.21 8.73
N SER A 120 -5.76 -7.52 7.57
CA SER A 120 -6.74 -8.60 7.39
C SER A 120 -6.15 -10.02 7.42
N HIS A 121 -4.81 -10.20 7.47
CA HIS A 121 -4.20 -11.51 7.64
C HIS A 121 -3.79 -11.74 9.10
N ASN A 122 -4.75 -12.18 9.90
CA ASN A 122 -4.48 -12.71 11.23
C ASN A 122 -3.68 -14.02 11.12
N PRO A 123 -2.59 -14.22 11.90
CA PRO A 123 -1.89 -15.49 11.91
C PRO A 123 -2.84 -16.62 12.34
N SER A 124 -2.73 -17.78 11.69
CA SER A 124 -3.55 -18.95 12.03
C SER A 124 -3.05 -19.60 13.32
N CYS A 125 -3.97 -19.97 14.21
CA CYS A 125 -3.65 -20.70 15.42
C CYS A 125 -3.08 -22.09 15.09
N PRO A 126 -1.90 -22.47 15.64
CA PRO A 126 -1.26 -23.75 15.31
C PRO A 126 -2.06 -24.98 15.76
N PHE A 127 -3.06 -24.81 16.63
CA PHE A 127 -3.84 -25.91 17.19
C PHE A 127 -5.20 -26.12 16.49
N CYS A 128 -5.93 -25.02 16.23
CA CYS A 128 -7.27 -25.07 15.64
C CYS A 128 -7.37 -24.49 14.23
N GLY A 129 -6.32 -23.86 13.70
CA GLY A 129 -6.29 -23.25 12.38
C GLY A 129 -7.10 -21.95 12.24
N GLN A 130 -7.76 -21.48 13.32
CA GLN A 130 -8.55 -20.26 13.31
C GLN A 130 -7.67 -19.00 13.37
N PRO A 131 -8.10 -17.87 12.80
CA PRO A 131 -7.34 -16.62 12.83
C PRO A 131 -7.17 -16.07 14.26
N ILE A 132 -5.98 -15.56 14.54
CA ILE A 132 -5.64 -14.89 15.80
C ILE A 132 -5.71 -13.37 15.63
N TRP A 133 -6.63 -12.76 16.34
CA TRP A 133 -6.81 -11.31 16.34
C TRP A 133 -5.76 -10.61 17.22
N PRO A 134 -5.52 -9.29 17.05
CA PRO A 134 -4.56 -8.55 17.87
C PRO A 134 -4.80 -8.61 19.39
N ASN A 135 -6.04 -8.77 19.82
CA ASN A 135 -6.43 -8.98 21.22
C ASN A 135 -6.27 -10.45 21.70
N GLY A 136 -5.72 -11.31 20.86
CA GLY A 136 -5.53 -12.75 21.10
C GLY A 136 -6.64 -13.62 20.50
N HIS A 137 -6.56 -14.91 20.77
CA HIS A 137 -7.54 -15.92 20.34
C HIS A 137 -7.82 -16.91 21.47
N LEU A 138 -9.09 -17.29 21.64
CA LEU A 138 -9.49 -18.33 22.58
C LEU A 138 -9.55 -19.68 21.84
N CYS A 139 -8.48 -20.47 21.93
CA CYS A 139 -8.40 -21.76 21.23
C CYS A 139 -9.28 -22.83 21.92
N PRO A 140 -10.32 -23.37 21.26
CA PRO A 140 -11.15 -24.43 21.83
C PRO A 140 -10.37 -25.75 22.01
N ARG A 141 -9.36 -26.00 21.17
CA ARG A 141 -8.48 -27.19 21.25
C ARG A 141 -7.42 -27.12 22.35
N CYS A 142 -7.19 -25.94 22.94
CA CYS A 142 -6.20 -25.75 24.00
C CYS A 142 -6.83 -25.21 25.29
N ASN A 143 -8.09 -25.53 25.57
CA ASN A 143 -8.80 -25.09 26.78
C ASN A 143 -8.66 -23.58 27.07
N GLY A 144 -8.70 -22.74 26.02
CA GLY A 144 -8.64 -21.28 26.18
C GLY A 144 -7.25 -20.70 26.44
N TYR A 145 -6.16 -21.44 26.15
CA TYR A 145 -4.79 -20.94 26.20
C TYR A 145 -4.64 -19.63 25.39
N ARG A 146 -4.22 -18.56 26.05
CA ARG A 146 -3.90 -17.26 25.44
C ARG A 146 -2.38 -17.08 25.44
N LYS A 147 -1.75 -17.11 24.27
CA LYS A 147 -0.39 -16.62 24.10
C LYS A 147 -0.40 -15.42 23.16
N GLN A 148 0.29 -14.36 23.52
CA GLN A 148 0.67 -13.35 22.55
C GLN A 148 1.70 -14.00 21.61
N LEU A 149 1.34 -14.20 20.35
CA LEU A 149 2.25 -14.78 19.35
C LEU A 149 3.14 -13.72 18.69
N ILE A 150 2.98 -12.45 19.07
CA ILE A 150 3.76 -11.34 18.54
C ILE A 150 4.38 -10.64 19.75
N ASP A 151 5.68 -10.89 19.97
CA ASP A 151 6.51 -10.00 20.81
C ASP A 151 6.70 -8.71 20.01
N PHE A 152 6.10 -7.61 20.49
CA PHE A 152 6.56 -6.27 20.12
C PHE A 152 7.70 -5.92 21.06
N ALA A 153 8.86 -6.53 20.84
CA ALA A 153 10.13 -6.02 21.37
C ALA A 153 10.72 -5.02 20.36
#